data_AF-A0A8S3IMI9-F1
#
_entry.id   AF-A0A8S3IMI9-F1
#
_cell.length_a   1.000
_cell.length_b   1.000
_cell.length_c   1.000
_cell.angle_alpha   90.00
_cell.angle_beta   90.00
_cell.angle_gamma   90.00
#
_symmetry.space_group_name_H-M   'P 1'
#
loop_
_entity.id
_entity.type
_entity.pdbx_description
1 polymer ?
#
loop_
_entity_poly.entity_id
_entity_poly.type
_entity_poly.pdbx_seq_one_letter_code
_entity_poly.pdbx_strand_id
1 'polypeptide(L)'
;MGSGKSRFMQTWRLFSVTEKRNIIIYIIGLMLYKFGLEAFNGSIVTLATNRYDEDALRRGISSNAFERVGLLSGLNQAFQCIGSILVAPFTRRWSTRTVLSISIFCFALFSSILLILDAATGGHIKPLNFVPTHNATYSYYGKYNTNGIIPIYCITGITYGM
;
A
#
# COMPACT_ATOMS: atom_id res chain seq x y z
N MET A 1 10.51 36.76 6.91
CA MET A 1 9.97 35.52 6.31
C MET A 1 10.35 35.38 4.82
N GLY A 2 11.63 35.57 4.44
CA GLY A 2 12.05 35.71 3.02
C GLY A 2 13.32 34.97 2.57
N SER A 3 14.01 34.24 3.46
CA SER A 3 15.32 33.63 3.16
C SER A 3 15.23 32.30 2.38
N GLY A 4 14.11 31.57 2.48
CA GLY A 4 13.96 30.25 1.84
C GLY A 4 13.73 30.29 0.32
N LYS A 5 12.95 31.25 -0.16
CA LYS A 5 12.63 31.39 -1.60
C LYS A 5 13.86 31.79 -2.42
N SER A 6 14.74 32.65 -1.89
CA SER A 6 15.95 33.07 -2.59
C SER A 6 16.97 31.93 -2.71
N ARG A 7 17.14 31.11 -1.66
CA ARG A 7 17.99 29.92 -1.70
C ARG A 7 17.48 28.88 -2.68
N PHE A 8 16.18 28.59 -2.70
CA PHE A 8 15.61 27.63 -3.65
C PHE A 8 15.80 28.10 -5.10
N MET A 9 15.55 29.38 -5.39
CA MET A 9 15.76 29.95 -6.72
C MET A 9 17.24 29.99 -7.13
N GLN A 10 18.17 30.22 -6.19
CA GLN A 10 19.61 30.14 -6.45
C GLN A 10 20.02 28.71 -6.79
N THR A 11 19.60 27.71 -6.02
CA THR A 11 19.87 26.29 -6.30
C THR A 11 19.26 25.87 -7.65
N TRP A 12 18.06 26.36 -7.98
CA TRP A 12 17.41 26.04 -9.25
C TRP A 12 18.10 26.66 -10.47
N ARG A 13 18.87 27.74 -10.29
CA ARG A 13 19.67 28.34 -11.35
C ARG A 13 20.98 27.60 -11.61
N LEU A 14 21.44 26.75 -10.68
CA LEU A 14 22.67 25.96 -10.83
C LEU A 14 22.53 24.79 -11.80
N PHE A 15 21.30 24.30 -12.03
CA PHE A 15 21.05 23.16 -12.91
C PHE A 15 20.85 23.57 -14.37
N SER A 16 21.30 22.71 -15.28
CA SER A 16 20.99 22.76 -16.70
C SER A 16 19.50 22.45 -16.96
N VAL A 17 18.98 22.87 -18.12
CA VAL A 17 17.59 22.61 -18.53
C VAL A 17 17.28 21.11 -18.58
N THR A 18 18.25 20.31 -19.03
CA THR A 18 18.12 18.84 -19.08
C THR A 18 18.05 18.23 -17.69
N GLU A 19 18.87 18.72 -16.75
CA GLU A 19 18.86 18.25 -15.35
C GLU A 19 17.53 18.60 -14.67
N LYS A 20 17.02 19.82 -14.88
CA LYS A 20 15.70 20.21 -14.36
C LYS A 20 14.59 19.29 -14.84
N ARG A 21 14.58 18.96 -16.15
CA ARG A 21 13.59 18.05 -16.72
C ARG A 21 13.68 16.66 -16.08
N ASN A 22 14.89 16.11 -15.94
CA ASN A 22 15.10 14.80 -15.34
C ASN A 22 14.68 14.77 -13.86
N ILE A 23 15.01 15.82 -13.11
CA ILE A 23 14.60 15.99 -11.71
C ILE A 23 13.08 16.06 -11.60
N ILE A 24 12.40 16.84 -12.46
CA ILE A 24 10.93 16.95 -12.46
C ILE A 24 10.27 15.59 -12.74
N ILE A 25 10.73 14.86 -13.75
CA ILE A 25 10.20 13.52 -14.07
C ILE A 25 10.41 12.58 -12.89
N TYR A 26 11.59 12.61 -12.27
CA TYR A 26 11.90 11.80 -11.09
C TYR A 26 10.99 12.13 -9.90
N ILE A 27 10.76 13.41 -9.60
CA ILE A 27 9.87 13.86 -8.53
C ILE A 27 8.44 13.40 -8.79
N ILE A 28 7.92 13.58 -10.01
CA ILE A 28 6.56 13.16 -10.36
C ILE A 28 6.41 11.64 -10.18
N GLY A 29 7.37 10.86 -10.66
CA GLY A 29 7.36 9.40 -10.49
C GLY A 29 7.34 8.98 -9.02
N LEU A 30 8.17 9.62 -8.20
CA LEU A 30 8.25 9.34 -6.76
C LEU A 30 6.97 9.73 -6.02
N MET A 31 6.33 10.83 -6.42
CA MET A 31 5.04 11.27 -5.86
C MET A 31 3.90 10.31 -6.22
N LEU A 32 3.80 9.87 -7.48
CA LEU A 32 2.81 8.88 -7.91
C LEU A 32 2.99 7.55 -7.18
N TYR A 33 4.24 7.11 -7.01
CA TYR A 33 4.55 5.92 -6.23
C TYR A 33 4.09 6.05 -4.77
N LYS A 34 4.45 7.14 -4.09
CA LYS A 34 4.08 7.36 -2.69
C LYS A 34 2.57 7.50 -2.50
N PHE A 35 1.89 8.18 -3.43
CA PHE A 35 0.44 8.28 -3.44
C PHE A 35 -0.22 6.90 -3.56
N GLY A 36 0.22 6.07 -4.52
CA GLY A 36 -0.30 4.72 -4.70
C GLY A 36 -0.09 3.83 -3.47
N LEU A 37 1.08 3.95 -2.83
CA LEU A 37 1.41 3.23 -1.59
C LEU A 37 0.49 3.62 -0.44
N GLU A 38 0.25 4.92 -0.23
CA GLU A 38 -0.62 5.39 0.85
C GLU A 38 -2.08 5.01 0.62
N ALA A 39 -2.56 5.13 -0.63
CA ALA A 39 -3.89 4.68 -1.02
C ALA A 39 -4.05 3.17 -0.80
N PHE A 40 -3.03 2.37 -1.13
CA PHE A 40 -3.03 0.93 -0.89
C PHE A 40 -3.10 0.59 0.59
N ASN A 41 -2.23 1.16 1.43
CA ASN A 41 -2.25 0.91 2.88
C ASN A 41 -3.59 1.30 3.51
N GLY A 42 -4.14 2.47 3.16
CA GLY A 42 -5.46 2.90 3.64
C GLY A 42 -6.59 1.96 3.21
N SER A 43 -6.53 1.46 1.96
CA SER A 43 -7.52 0.53 1.41
C SER A 43 -7.47 -0.83 2.13
N ILE A 44 -6.27 -1.37 2.38
CA ILE A 44 -6.11 -2.66 3.08
C ILE A 44 -6.55 -2.57 4.54
N VAL A 45 -6.18 -1.51 5.24
CA VAL A 45 -6.62 -1.30 6.63
C VAL A 45 -8.15 -1.24 6.70
N THR A 46 -8.79 -0.49 5.79
CA THR A 46 -10.26 -0.39 5.75
C THR A 46 -10.92 -1.73 5.41
N LEU A 47 -10.39 -2.44 4.41
CA LEU A 47 -10.87 -3.76 4.00
C LEU A 47 -10.75 -4.79 5.14
N ALA A 48 -9.61 -4.81 5.82
CA ALA A 48 -9.36 -5.71 6.93
C ALA A 48 -10.29 -5.43 8.11
N THR A 49 -10.49 -4.16 8.50
CA THR A 49 -11.43 -3.78 9.57
C THR A 49 -12.84 -4.29 9.27
N ASN A 50 -13.37 -3.98 8.07
CA ASN A 50 -14.73 -4.38 7.70
C ASN A 50 -14.90 -5.90 7.67
N ARG A 51 -13.90 -6.64 7.17
CA ARG A 51 -13.96 -8.10 7.11
C ARG A 51 -13.80 -8.78 8.46
N TYR A 52 -12.92 -8.28 9.34
CA TYR A 52 -12.79 -8.85 10.67
C TYR A 52 -14.04 -8.60 11.52
N ASP A 53 -14.71 -7.45 11.35
CA ASP A 53 -16.02 -7.19 11.96
C ASP A 53 -17.10 -8.11 11.38
N GLU A 54 -17.12 -8.34 10.07
CA GLU A 54 -18.07 -9.28 9.45
C GLU A 54 -17.86 -10.73 9.92
N ASP A 55 -16.62 -11.19 10.01
CA ASP A 55 -16.28 -12.54 10.49
C ASP A 55 -16.66 -12.71 11.97
N ALA A 56 -16.50 -11.67 12.79
CA ALA A 56 -16.91 -11.67 14.19
C ALA A 56 -18.44 -11.77 14.33
N LEU A 57 -19.19 -11.00 13.53
CA LEU A 57 -20.66 -11.05 13.47
C LEU A 57 -21.17 -12.43 13.03
N ARG A 58 -20.58 -13.02 11.98
CA ARG A 58 -20.99 -14.34 11.46
C ARG A 58 -20.70 -15.47 12.45
N ARG A 59 -19.66 -15.34 13.27
CA ARG A 59 -19.25 -16.36 14.25
C ARG A 59 -19.83 -16.12 15.65
N GLY A 60 -20.55 -15.02 15.87
CA GLY A 60 -21.12 -14.67 17.17
C GLY A 60 -20.07 -14.41 18.26
N ILE A 61 -18.87 -13.97 17.89
CA ILE A 61 -17.75 -13.71 18.81
C ILE A 61 -17.51 -12.20 18.94
N SER A 62 -16.85 -11.78 20.03
CA SER A 62 -16.42 -10.38 20.21
C SER A 62 -15.51 -9.91 19.07
N SER A 63 -15.68 -8.67 18.61
CA SER A 63 -14.83 -8.10 17.57
C SER A 63 -13.42 -7.84 18.12
N ASN A 64 -12.44 -8.55 17.56
CA ASN A 64 -11.01 -8.29 17.76
C ASN A 64 -10.40 -7.61 16.52
N ALA A 65 -11.22 -6.86 15.75
CA ALA A 65 -10.79 -6.24 14.50
C ALA A 65 -9.64 -5.26 14.71
N PHE A 66 -9.71 -4.42 15.75
CA PHE A 66 -8.67 -3.43 16.05
C PHE A 66 -7.32 -4.07 16.43
N GLU A 67 -7.33 -5.16 17.20
CA GLU A 67 -6.11 -5.90 17.55
C GLU A 67 -5.45 -6.48 16.30
N ARG A 68 -6.25 -7.10 15.42
CA ARG A 68 -5.77 -7.72 14.18
C ARG A 68 -5.28 -6.68 13.16
N VAL A 69 -5.94 -5.54 13.08
CA VAL A 69 -5.50 -4.41 12.24
C VAL A 69 -4.22 -3.77 12.78
N GLY A 70 -4.08 -3.69 14.11
CA GLY A 70 -2.85 -3.27 14.77
C GLY A 70 -1.69 -4.21 14.45
N LEU A 71 -1.90 -5.52 14.58
CA LEU A 71 -0.91 -6.54 14.21
C LEU A 71 -0.55 -6.48 12.72
N LEU A 72 -1.55 -6.38 11.84
CA LEU A 72 -1.35 -6.25 10.39
C LEU A 72 -0.47 -5.03 10.04
N SER A 73 -0.72 -3.88 10.66
CA SER A 73 0.01 -2.64 10.40
C SER A 73 1.43 -2.70 10.96
N GLY A 74 1.62 -3.22 12.17
CA GLY A 74 2.94 -3.39 12.78
C GLY A 74 3.81 -4.40 12.02
N LEU A 75 3.22 -5.52 11.61
CA LEU A 75 3.93 -6.54 10.83
C LEU A 75 4.32 -6.00 9.45
N ASN A 76 3.46 -5.21 8.80
CA ASN A 76 3.79 -4.58 7.54
C ASN A 76 4.98 -3.60 7.65
N GLN A 77 5.04 -2.79 8.72
CA GLN A 77 6.20 -1.92 8.98
C GLN A 77 7.47 -2.71 9.26
N ALA A 78 7.40 -3.80 10.02
CA ALA A 78 8.55 -4.66 10.27
C ALA A 78 9.11 -5.25 8.96
N PHE A 79 8.23 -5.71 8.07
CA PHE A 79 8.61 -6.23 6.76
C PHE A 79 9.14 -5.14 5.82
N GLN A 80 8.64 -3.91 5.93
CA GLN A 80 9.20 -2.76 5.24
C GLN A 80 10.65 -2.47 5.66
N CYS A 81 10.96 -2.58 6.96
CA CYS A 81 12.34 -2.45 7.45
C CYS A 81 13.24 -3.54 6.86
N ILE A 82 12.76 -4.78 6.78
CA ILE A 82 13.49 -5.89 6.12
C ILE A 82 13.75 -5.55 4.65
N GLY A 83 12.74 -5.06 3.93
CA GLY A 83 12.88 -4.58 2.54
C GLY A 83 13.99 -3.53 2.39
N SER A 84 13.99 -2.52 3.25
CA SER A 84 15.00 -1.44 3.23
C SER A 84 16.42 -1.96 3.45
N ILE A 85 16.61 -2.92 4.36
CA ILE A 85 17.91 -3.58 4.58
C ILE A 85 18.37 -4.34 3.33
N LEU A 86 17.43 -4.97 2.60
CA LEU A 86 17.73 -5.73 1.38
C LEU A 86 18.15 -4.85 0.20
N VAL A 87 17.77 -3.56 0.17
CA VAL A 87 18.17 -2.63 -0.90
C VAL A 87 19.68 -2.53 -1.04
N ALA A 88 20.40 -2.48 0.08
CA ALA A 88 21.85 -2.31 0.08
C ALA A 88 22.60 -3.43 -0.69
N PRO A 89 22.38 -4.73 -0.41
CA PRO A 89 22.99 -5.79 -1.21
C PRO A 89 22.45 -5.85 -2.65
N PHE A 90 21.16 -5.53 -2.88
CA PHE A 90 20.58 -5.54 -4.23
C PHE A 90 21.19 -4.46 -5.13
N THR A 91 21.29 -3.23 -4.65
CA THR A 91 21.88 -2.09 -5.41
C THR A 91 23.40 -2.21 -5.58
N ARG A 92 24.07 -2.99 -4.74
CA ARG A 92 25.50 -3.32 -4.92
C ARG A 92 25.75 -4.30 -6.07
N ARG A 93 24.81 -5.21 -6.34
CA ARG A 93 24.94 -6.24 -7.39
C ARG A 93 24.30 -5.84 -8.72
N TRP A 94 23.20 -5.07 -8.68
CA TRP A 94 22.43 -4.67 -9.86
C TRP A 94 22.26 -3.15 -9.91
N SER A 95 22.04 -2.61 -11.12
CA SER A 95 21.80 -1.18 -11.27
C SER A 95 20.54 -0.73 -10.52
N THR A 96 20.60 0.40 -9.83
CA THR A 96 19.50 0.95 -9.02
C THR A 96 18.18 1.06 -9.79
N ARG A 97 18.25 1.42 -11.08
CA ARG A 97 17.08 1.47 -11.96
C ARG A 97 16.33 0.14 -12.04
N THR A 98 17.06 -0.98 -12.11
CA THR A 98 16.47 -2.32 -12.23
C THR A 98 15.82 -2.74 -10.92
N VAL A 99 16.47 -2.48 -9.79
CA VAL A 99 15.93 -2.77 -8.45
C VAL A 99 14.62 -2.01 -8.26
N LEU A 100 14.61 -0.70 -8.53
CA LEU A 100 13.40 0.14 -8.42
C LEU A 100 12.27 -0.33 -9.34
N SER A 101 12.56 -0.66 -10.61
CA SER A 101 11.53 -1.16 -11.53
C SER A 101 10.92 -2.49 -11.08
N ILE A 102 11.74 -3.41 -10.56
CA ILE A 102 11.26 -4.70 -10.04
C ILE A 102 10.42 -4.50 -8.78
N SER A 103 10.85 -3.64 -7.84
CA SER A 103 10.06 -3.30 -6.64
C SER A 103 8.68 -2.77 -7.02
N ILE A 104 8.61 -1.80 -7.92
CA ILE A 104 7.33 -1.20 -8.35
C ILE A 104 6.45 -2.25 -9.06
N PHE A 105 7.02 -3.09 -9.92
CA PHE A 105 6.28 -4.14 -10.61
C PHE A 105 5.72 -5.19 -9.65
N CYS A 106 6.53 -5.71 -8.74
CA CYS A 106 6.10 -6.67 -7.73
C CYS A 106 5.03 -6.05 -6.81
N PHE A 107 5.17 -4.77 -6.44
CA PHE A 107 4.18 -4.07 -5.63
C PHE A 107 2.83 -3.99 -6.36
N ALA A 108 2.84 -3.62 -7.64
CA ALA A 108 1.64 -3.58 -8.47
C ALA A 108 1.00 -4.98 -8.61
N LEU A 109 1.81 -6.02 -8.79
CA LEU A 109 1.33 -7.40 -8.89
C LEU A 109 0.61 -7.84 -7.61
N PHE A 110 1.24 -7.71 -6.44
CA PHE A 110 0.65 -8.12 -5.18
C PHE A 110 -0.58 -7.27 -4.79
N SER A 111 -0.57 -5.98 -5.11
CA SER A 111 -1.74 -5.12 -4.95
C SER A 111 -2.92 -5.59 -5.81
N SER A 112 -2.65 -5.99 -7.06
CA SER A 112 -3.67 -6.50 -7.97
C SER A 112 -4.25 -7.86 -7.53
N ILE A 113 -3.43 -8.74 -6.93
CA ILE A 113 -3.90 -10.05 -6.44
C ILE A 113 -5.07 -9.90 -5.46
N LEU A 114 -5.06 -8.90 -4.58
CA LEU A 114 -6.15 -8.68 -3.62
C LEU A 114 -7.46 -8.28 -4.30
N LEU A 115 -7.39 -7.47 -5.36
CA LEU A 115 -8.55 -7.11 -6.19
C LEU A 115 -9.08 -8.33 -6.95
N ILE A 116 -8.18 -9.15 -7.51
CA ILE A 116 -8.54 -10.37 -8.23
C ILE A 116 -9.19 -11.37 -7.28
N LEU A 117 -8.64 -11.58 -6.09
CA LEU A 117 -9.21 -12.50 -5.10
C LEU A 117 -10.61 -12.06 -4.65
N ASP A 118 -10.80 -10.75 -4.43
CA ASP A 118 -12.12 -10.23 -4.05
C ASP A 118 -13.13 -10.44 -5.19
N ALA A 119 -12.78 -10.10 -6.43
CA ALA A 119 -13.65 -10.33 -7.60
C ALA A 119 -13.93 -11.83 -7.85
N ALA A 120 -12.90 -12.68 -7.75
CA ALA A 120 -12.99 -14.11 -8.02
C ALA A 120 -13.83 -14.86 -6.99
N THR A 121 -13.94 -14.34 -5.76
CA THR A 121 -14.72 -14.96 -4.69
C THR A 121 -16.12 -14.37 -4.54
N GLY A 122 -16.58 -13.62 -5.55
CA GLY A 122 -17.93 -13.06 -5.64
C GLY A 122 -18.10 -11.70 -4.96
N GLY A 123 -17.00 -10.97 -4.75
CA GLY A 123 -17.03 -9.60 -4.25
C GLY A 123 -17.60 -8.65 -5.30
N HIS A 124 -18.41 -7.71 -4.84
CA HIS A 124 -18.98 -6.65 -5.65
C HIS A 124 -18.56 -5.29 -5.09
N ILE A 125 -18.37 -4.31 -5.98
CA ILE A 125 -18.11 -2.92 -5.59
C ILE A 125 -19.25 -2.47 -4.65
N LYS A 126 -18.88 -1.91 -3.51
CA LYS A 126 -19.83 -1.43 -2.49
C LYS A 126 -20.90 -0.55 -3.17
N PRO A 127 -22.20 -0.90 -3.07
CA PRO A 127 -23.25 -0.09 -3.67
C PRO A 127 -23.36 1.27 -2.93
N LEU A 128 -23.54 2.35 -3.69
CA LEU A 128 -23.57 3.74 -3.18
C LEU A 128 -24.63 3.97 -2.09
N ASN A 129 -25.74 3.22 -2.12
CA ASN A 129 -26.87 3.35 -1.19
C ASN A 129 -27.00 2.14 -0.25
N PHE A 130 -25.88 1.60 0.26
CA PHE A 130 -25.92 0.49 1.19
C PHE A 130 -26.47 0.93 2.56
N VAL A 131 -27.73 0.61 2.85
CA VAL A 131 -28.32 0.74 4.18
C VAL A 131 -28.06 -0.56 4.94
N PRO A 132 -27.29 -0.56 6.03
CA PRO A 132 -27.02 -1.77 6.81
C PRO A 132 -28.34 -2.32 7.34
N THR A 133 -28.81 -3.44 6.79
CA THR A 133 -30.07 -4.06 7.20
C THR A 133 -29.85 -4.78 8.52
N HIS A 134 -30.28 -4.16 9.62
CA HIS A 134 -30.44 -4.64 11.01
C HIS A 134 -29.26 -5.34 11.72
N ASN A 135 -28.29 -5.94 11.02
CA ASN A 135 -27.19 -6.75 11.58
C ASN A 135 -25.83 -6.52 10.85
N ALA A 136 -25.54 -5.30 10.38
CA ALA A 136 -24.23 -4.92 9.82
C ALA A 136 -23.63 -5.94 8.81
N THR A 137 -24.46 -6.51 7.94
CA THR A 137 -24.04 -7.59 7.03
C THR A 137 -23.22 -7.02 5.87
N TYR A 138 -21.90 -7.12 5.91
CA TYR A 138 -21.00 -6.68 4.82
C TYR A 138 -20.98 -7.66 3.62
N SER A 139 -22.15 -8.15 3.20
CA SER A 139 -22.35 -9.22 2.21
C SER A 139 -21.82 -8.91 0.79
N TYR A 140 -21.23 -7.75 0.55
CA TYR A 140 -20.66 -7.34 -0.73
C TYR A 140 -19.20 -7.78 -0.91
N TYR A 141 -18.51 -8.24 0.15
CA TYR A 141 -17.15 -8.78 0.01
C TYR A 141 -17.16 -10.23 -0.46
N GLY A 142 -16.13 -10.60 -1.23
CA GLY A 142 -15.98 -11.97 -1.72
C GLY A 142 -15.74 -12.98 -0.59
N LYS A 143 -16.02 -14.25 -0.82
CA LYS A 143 -15.88 -15.33 0.19
C LYS A 143 -14.47 -15.94 0.19
N TYR A 144 -13.51 -15.28 0.84
CA TYR A 144 -12.16 -15.84 1.10
C TYR A 144 -11.74 -15.68 2.56
N ASN A 145 -10.80 -16.51 3.05
CA ASN A 145 -10.31 -16.44 4.43
C ASN A 145 -9.59 -15.12 4.71
N THR A 146 -10.13 -14.31 5.64
CA THR A 146 -9.61 -12.98 6.00
C THR A 146 -8.16 -13.01 6.49
N ASN A 147 -7.72 -14.12 7.10
CA ASN A 147 -6.32 -14.27 7.51
C ASN A 147 -5.34 -14.27 6.32
N GLY A 148 -5.79 -14.54 5.09
CA GLY A 148 -4.97 -14.49 3.89
C GLY A 148 -4.47 -13.09 3.52
N ILE A 149 -5.11 -12.02 4.05
CA ILE A 149 -4.68 -10.64 3.84
C ILE A 149 -3.32 -10.37 4.50
N ILE A 150 -3.06 -11.00 5.66
CA ILE A 150 -1.84 -10.79 6.45
C ILE A 150 -0.56 -11.12 5.67
N PRO A 151 -0.36 -12.35 5.14
CA PRO A 151 0.88 -12.69 4.43
C PRO A 151 1.06 -11.87 3.14
N ILE A 152 -0.03 -11.58 2.42
CA ILE A 152 0.05 -10.78 1.19
C ILE A 152 0.51 -9.35 1.53
N TYR A 153 -0.05 -8.76 2.58
CA TYR A 153 0.32 -7.41 3.02
C TYR A 153 1.77 -7.36 3.50
N CYS A 154 2.24 -8.35 4.25
CA CYS A 154 3.65 -8.42 4.67
C CYS A 154 4.63 -8.53 3.48
N ILE A 155 4.31 -9.34 2.46
CA ILE A 155 5.14 -9.45 1.25
C ILE A 155 5.16 -8.13 0.47
N THR A 156 4.01 -7.43 0.40
CA THR A 156 3.97 -6.08 -0.17
C THR A 156 4.89 -5.12 0.59
N GLY A 157 4.91 -5.23 1.93
CA GLY A 157 5.81 -4.52 2.84
C GLY A 157 7.28 -4.58 2.44
N ILE A 158 7.80 -5.78 2.20
CA ILE A 158 9.18 -5.98 1.71
C ILE A 158 9.38 -5.26 0.38
N THR A 159 8.42 -5.43 -0.51
CA THR A 159 8.51 -5.02 -1.90
C THR A 159 8.59 -3.50 -2.06
N TYR A 160 7.74 -2.75 -1.36
CA TYR A 160 7.77 -1.29 -1.41
C TYR A 160 8.75 -0.67 -0.39
N GLY A 161 9.21 -1.46 0.58
CA GLY A 161 10.30 -1.08 1.49
C GLY A 161 11.66 -1.03 0.80
N MET A 162 11.79 -1.68 -0.36
CA MET A 162 12.95 -1.62 -1.25
C MET A 162 12.94 -0.41 -2.18
#